data_AF-A0A3B9KVH1-F1
#
_entry.id   AF-A0A3B9KVH1-F1
#
_cell.length_a   1.000
_cell.length_b   1.000
_cell.length_c   1.000
_cell.angle_alpha   90.00
_cell.angle_beta   90.00
_cell.angle_gamma   90.00
#
_symmetry.space_group_name_H-M   'P 1'
#
loop_
_entity.id
_entity.type
_entity.pdbx_description
1 polymer ?
#
loop_
_entity_poly.entity_id
_entity_poly.type
_entity_poly.pdbx_seq_one_letter_code
_entity_poly.pdbx_strand_id
1 'polypeptide(L)'
;MTFERQVALPIEIKELYPMDAFCTRVFEERDGEIKRVLSGKDDRLLLIIGPCSADNEQSVMDYVTRLVKVQEKVKNEVLIVPRIYTNKPRTTGDGYKGMLHQPDPSGKPDMMKGLIAIRELHIRAIRETGFTCA
;
A
#
# COMPACT_ATOMS: atom_id res chain seq x y z
N MET A 1 -13.93 -29.74 5.98
CA MET A 1 -13.58 -28.40 5.48
C MET A 1 -14.85 -27.79 4.92
N THR A 2 -15.31 -26.68 5.48
CA THR A 2 -16.49 -25.98 4.98
C THR A 2 -16.03 -24.98 3.94
N PHE A 3 -16.63 -25.02 2.76
CA PHE A 3 -16.41 -23.99 1.75
C PHE A 3 -17.23 -22.76 2.13
N GLU A 4 -16.55 -21.65 2.42
CA GLU A 4 -17.20 -20.39 2.78
C GLU A 4 -17.56 -19.56 1.53
N ARG A 5 -16.60 -19.36 0.62
CA ARG A 5 -16.78 -18.58 -0.60
C ARG A 5 -15.63 -18.77 -1.59
N GLN A 6 -15.90 -18.47 -2.87
CA GLN A 6 -14.88 -18.19 -3.86
C GLN A 6 -14.34 -16.76 -3.67
N VAL A 7 -13.03 -16.59 -3.91
CA VAL A 7 -12.35 -15.29 -3.90
C VAL A 7 -12.03 -14.91 -5.34
N ALA A 8 -12.16 -13.63 -5.68
CA ALA A 8 -11.90 -13.15 -7.03
C ALA A 8 -10.44 -13.34 -7.45
N LEU A 9 -10.25 -13.56 -8.75
CA LEU A 9 -8.94 -13.59 -9.38
C LEU A 9 -8.32 -12.19 -9.39
N PRO A 10 -6.98 -12.10 -9.36
CA PRO A 10 -6.30 -10.80 -9.44
C PRO A 10 -6.69 -9.96 -10.67
N ILE A 11 -7.00 -10.61 -11.81
CA ILE A 11 -7.43 -9.91 -13.02
C ILE A 11 -8.81 -9.26 -12.85
N GLU A 12 -9.76 -9.97 -12.26
CA GLU A 12 -11.11 -9.46 -11.99
C GLU A 12 -11.07 -8.25 -11.05
N ILE A 13 -10.26 -8.33 -10.00
CA ILE A 13 -10.05 -7.20 -9.07
C ILE A 13 -9.40 -6.01 -9.78
N LYS A 14 -8.48 -6.25 -10.71
CA LYS A 14 -7.84 -5.18 -11.49
C LYS A 14 -8.81 -4.50 -12.45
N GLU A 15 -9.70 -5.26 -13.07
CA GLU A 15 -10.73 -4.77 -13.98
C GLU A 15 -11.82 -3.98 -13.24
N LEU A 16 -12.25 -4.45 -12.07
CA LEU A 16 -13.26 -3.76 -11.25
C LEU A 16 -12.74 -2.46 -10.63
N TYR A 17 -11.46 -2.41 -10.28
CA TYR A 17 -10.83 -1.26 -9.61
C TYR A 17 -9.58 -0.80 -10.38
N PRO A 18 -9.69 -0.30 -11.61
CA PRO A 18 -8.52 0.02 -12.44
C PRO A 18 -7.73 1.22 -11.89
N MET A 19 -6.43 1.23 -12.18
CA MET A 19 -5.64 2.47 -12.05
C MET A 19 -5.95 3.35 -13.26
N ASP A 20 -6.19 4.64 -13.01
CA ASP A 20 -6.31 5.61 -14.09
C ASP A 20 -4.94 5.95 -14.70
N ALA A 21 -4.94 6.66 -15.81
CA ALA A 21 -3.71 7.03 -16.53
C ALA A 21 -2.73 7.84 -15.66
N PHE A 22 -3.24 8.64 -14.72
CA PHE A 22 -2.41 9.40 -13.79
C PHE A 22 -1.68 8.47 -12.82
N CYS A 23 -2.40 7.57 -12.16
CA CYS A 23 -1.84 6.64 -11.21
C CYS A 23 -0.81 5.70 -11.87
N THR A 24 -1.10 5.23 -13.09
CA THR A 24 -0.17 4.39 -13.86
C THR A 24 1.13 5.12 -14.16
N ARG A 25 1.06 6.36 -14.62
CA ARG A 25 2.25 7.17 -14.89
C ARG A 25 3.08 7.42 -13.63
N VAL A 26 2.45 7.81 -12.52
CA VAL A 26 3.15 8.01 -11.23
C VAL A 26 3.83 6.73 -10.76
N PHE A 27 3.16 5.58 -10.92
CA PHE A 27 3.73 4.28 -10.58
C PHE A 27 5.00 4.01 -11.40
N GLU A 28 4.96 4.19 -12.72
CA GLU A 28 6.10 3.96 -13.61
C GLU A 28 7.28 4.91 -13.30
N GLU A 29 6.99 6.19 -13.06
CA GLU A 29 8.00 7.19 -12.68
C GLU A 29 8.72 6.79 -11.38
N ARG A 30 7.95 6.46 -10.33
CA ARG A 30 8.51 6.09 -9.02
C ARG A 30 9.20 4.74 -9.03
N ASP A 31 8.66 3.74 -9.72
CA ASP A 31 9.31 2.44 -9.89
C ASP A 31 10.67 2.61 -10.60
N GLY A 32 10.74 3.51 -11.59
CA GLY A 32 11.99 3.92 -12.22
C GLY A 32 12.99 4.58 -11.26
N GLU A 33 12.53 5.50 -10.40
CA GLU A 33 13.36 6.12 -9.36
C GLU A 33 13.92 5.10 -8.37
N ILE A 34 13.06 4.23 -7.84
CA ILE A 34 13.44 3.18 -6.89
C ILE A 34 14.48 2.25 -7.54
N LYS A 35 14.28 1.83 -8.79
CA LYS A 35 15.25 1.02 -9.55
C LYS A 35 16.61 1.72 -9.70
N ARG A 36 16.64 3.03 -9.96
CA ARG A 36 17.90 3.78 -10.07
C ARG A 36 18.64 3.81 -8.73
N VAL A 37 17.94 4.06 -7.62
CA VAL A 37 18.55 4.04 -6.28
C VAL A 37 19.09 2.64 -5.96
N LEU A 38 18.29 1.59 -6.15
CA LEU A 38 18.71 0.21 -5.88
C LEU A 38 19.87 -0.27 -6.76
N SER A 39 20.03 0.30 -7.96
CA SER A 39 21.13 -0.01 -8.87
C SER A 39 22.34 0.91 -8.73
N GLY A 40 22.34 1.84 -7.77
CA GLY A 40 23.44 2.79 -7.56
C GLY A 40 23.60 3.85 -8.66
N LYS A 41 22.55 4.09 -9.47
CA LYS A 41 22.51 5.14 -10.50
C LYS A 41 21.95 6.47 -9.97
N ASP A 42 21.48 6.46 -8.72
CA ASP A 42 20.94 7.60 -7.98
C ASP A 42 21.41 7.40 -6.53
N ASP A 43 22.17 8.36 -6.01
CA ASP A 43 22.88 8.23 -4.74
C ASP A 43 22.01 8.53 -3.52
N ARG A 44 20.73 8.84 -3.72
CA ARG A 44 19.78 9.08 -2.63
C ARG A 44 19.57 7.83 -1.78
N LEU A 45 19.35 8.02 -0.49
CA LEU A 45 18.93 6.95 0.42
C LEU A 45 17.47 6.55 0.14
N LEU A 46 17.22 5.28 -0.18
CA LEU A 46 15.86 4.73 -0.19
C LEU A 46 15.39 4.49 1.26
N LEU A 47 14.36 5.22 1.69
CA LEU A 47 13.81 5.10 3.05
C LEU A 47 12.39 4.53 3.02
N ILE A 48 12.24 3.29 3.48
CA ILE A 48 10.93 2.69 3.75
C ILE A 48 10.50 3.08 5.17
N ILE A 49 9.42 3.84 5.31
CA ILE A 49 8.97 4.34 6.61
C ILE A 49 7.45 4.40 6.70
N GLY A 50 6.91 4.05 7.87
CA GLY A 50 5.48 4.12 8.13
C GLY A 50 5.05 3.23 9.29
N PRO A 51 3.73 3.16 9.54
CA PRO A 51 3.17 2.39 10.64
C PRO A 51 3.46 0.90 10.50
N CYS A 52 3.42 0.19 11.64
CA CYS A 52 3.68 -1.25 11.68
C CYS A 52 2.62 -2.07 10.91
N SER A 53 1.40 -1.56 10.80
CA SER A 53 0.30 -2.09 9.98
C SER A 53 -0.61 -0.96 9.52
N ALA A 54 -1.21 -1.14 8.35
CA ALA A 54 -2.31 -0.33 7.83
C ALA A 54 -3.64 -1.02 8.18
N ASP A 55 -4.21 -0.67 9.33
CA ASP A 55 -5.48 -1.21 9.85
C ASP A 55 -6.65 -0.22 9.75
N ASN A 56 -6.36 1.08 9.61
CA ASN A 56 -7.34 2.13 9.40
C ASN A 56 -6.95 3.01 8.19
N GLU A 57 -7.80 3.03 7.16
CA GLU A 57 -7.54 3.78 5.93
C GLU A 57 -7.33 5.28 6.19
N GLN A 58 -8.15 5.89 7.04
CA GLN A 58 -8.09 7.33 7.30
C GLN A 58 -6.79 7.73 8.00
N SER A 59 -6.36 6.97 9.00
CA SER A 59 -5.10 7.21 9.70
C SER A 59 -3.88 6.98 8.80
N VAL A 60 -3.94 5.96 7.93
CA VAL A 60 -2.89 5.71 6.94
C VAL A 60 -2.77 6.88 5.97
N MET A 61 -3.89 7.35 5.42
CA MET A 61 -3.89 8.47 4.47
C MET A 61 -3.40 9.76 5.12
N ASP A 62 -3.84 10.11 6.34
CA ASP A 62 -3.31 11.27 7.06
C ASP A 62 -1.78 11.20 7.23
N TYR A 63 -1.24 10.03 7.60
CA TYR A 63 0.19 9.84 7.73
C TYR A 63 0.93 10.02 6.40
N VAL A 64 0.46 9.38 5.33
CA VAL A 64 1.10 9.43 4.00
C VAL A 64 1.02 10.84 3.41
N THR A 65 -0.09 11.56 3.59
CA THR A 65 -0.22 12.96 3.17
C THR A 65 0.78 13.85 3.90
N ARG A 66 1.05 13.62 5.20
CA ARG A 66 2.09 14.37 5.93
C ARG A 66 3.50 14.06 5.43
N LEU A 67 3.76 12.82 5.00
CA LEU A 67 5.06 12.44 4.43
C LEU A 67 5.39 13.20 3.15
N VAL A 68 4.40 13.67 2.38
CA VAL A 68 4.66 14.48 1.16
C VAL A 68 5.47 15.73 1.51
N LYS A 69 5.08 16.42 2.60
CA LYS A 69 5.79 17.61 3.09
C LYS A 69 7.19 17.30 3.59
N VAL A 70 7.43 16.08 4.07
CA VAL A 70 8.76 15.63 4.50
C VAL A 70 9.62 15.31 3.29
N GLN A 71 9.11 14.53 2.34
CA GLN A 71 9.77 14.19 1.09
C GLN A 71 10.27 15.44 0.37
N GLU A 72 9.48 16.52 0.31
CA GLU A 72 9.92 17.76 -0.34
C GLU A 72 11.13 18.41 0.33
N LYS A 73 11.26 18.29 1.65
CA LYS A 73 12.40 18.83 2.39
C LYS A 73 13.68 18.01 2.21
N VAL A 74 13.55 16.71 1.89
CA VAL A 74 14.68 15.76 1.84
C VAL A 74 14.95 15.19 0.45
N LYS A 75 14.22 15.61 -0.59
CA LYS A 75 14.20 14.95 -1.91
C LYS A 75 15.53 14.83 -2.64
N ASN A 76 16.49 15.68 -2.30
CA ASN A 76 17.83 15.65 -2.89
C ASN A 76 18.69 14.51 -2.33
N GLU A 77 18.38 14.04 -1.11
CA GLU A 77 19.18 13.08 -0.36
C GLU A 77 18.42 11.77 -0.07
N VAL A 78 17.08 11.82 -0.02
CA VAL A 78 16.25 10.69 0.42
C VAL A 78 15.05 10.51 -0.52
N LEU A 79 14.86 9.27 -0.96
CA LEU A 79 13.66 8.79 -1.64
C LEU A 79 12.79 8.02 -0.64
N ILE A 80 11.70 8.64 -0.18
CA ILE A 80 10.77 8.03 0.77
C ILE A 80 9.81 7.10 0.02
N VAL A 81 9.64 5.88 0.55
CA VAL A 81 8.59 4.93 0.17
C VAL A 81 7.74 4.66 1.41
N PRO A 82 6.51 5.19 1.49
CA PRO A 82 5.63 4.92 2.62
C PRO A 82 5.34 3.42 2.78
N ARG A 83 5.35 2.95 4.01
CA ARG A 83 4.97 1.58 4.37
C ARG A 83 3.46 1.48 4.58
N ILE A 84 2.76 0.69 3.75
CA ILE A 84 1.34 0.36 3.89
C ILE A 84 1.19 -1.17 3.97
N TYR A 85 1.63 -1.73 5.11
CA TYR A 85 1.56 -3.18 5.30
C TYR A 85 0.14 -3.62 5.70
N THR A 86 -0.55 -4.27 4.78
CA THR A 86 -1.94 -4.74 4.93
C THR A 86 -2.05 -6.18 5.45
N ASN A 87 -0.91 -6.84 5.67
CA ASN A 87 -0.80 -8.19 6.21
C ASN A 87 0.07 -8.21 7.47
N LYS A 88 -0.28 -9.10 8.40
CA LYS A 88 0.47 -9.30 9.65
C LYS A 88 0.76 -10.76 9.89
N PRO A 89 2.05 -11.17 9.98
CA PRO A 89 2.39 -12.52 10.38
C PRO A 89 2.02 -12.72 11.85
N ARG A 90 1.51 -13.91 12.18
CA ARG A 90 1.13 -14.29 13.55
C ARG A 90 1.85 -15.57 13.91
N THR A 91 2.55 -15.57 15.04
CA THR A 91 3.37 -16.71 15.49
C THR A 91 2.56 -18.00 15.61
N THR A 92 1.33 -17.93 16.12
CA THR A 92 0.44 -19.09 16.29
C THR A 92 -0.57 -19.27 15.16
N GLY A 93 -0.59 -18.34 14.19
CA GLY A 93 -1.66 -18.28 13.19
C GLY A 93 -2.96 -17.66 13.69
N ASP A 94 -3.06 -17.27 14.97
CA ASP A 94 -4.26 -16.69 15.58
C ASP A 94 -4.20 -15.16 15.76
N GLY A 95 -5.38 -14.56 15.79
CA GLY A 95 -5.62 -13.12 15.95
C GLY A 95 -5.58 -12.34 14.63
N TYR A 96 -5.63 -11.01 14.73
CA TYR A 96 -5.76 -10.12 13.57
C TYR A 96 -4.60 -10.27 12.56
N LYS A 97 -4.93 -10.61 11.31
CA LYS A 97 -3.97 -10.87 10.22
C LYS A 97 -3.77 -9.70 9.25
N GLY A 98 -4.40 -8.55 9.52
CA GLY A 98 -4.31 -7.35 8.68
C GLY A 98 -5.55 -7.14 7.81
N MET A 99 -5.62 -5.95 7.20
CA MET A 99 -6.73 -5.46 6.39
C MET A 99 -7.10 -6.39 5.24
N LEU A 100 -6.15 -7.12 4.65
CA LEU A 100 -6.44 -8.12 3.61
C LEU A 100 -7.38 -9.23 4.10
N HIS A 101 -7.24 -9.65 5.34
CA HIS A 101 -8.04 -10.75 5.90
C HIS A 101 -9.32 -10.24 6.56
N GLN A 102 -9.24 -9.04 7.15
CA GLN A 102 -10.29 -8.47 7.96
C GLN A 102 -10.18 -6.94 7.90
N PRO A 103 -10.82 -6.29 6.90
CA PRO A 103 -10.71 -4.84 6.72
C PRO A 103 -11.40 -4.05 7.84
N ASP A 104 -12.47 -4.61 8.44
CA ASP A 104 -13.06 -4.11 9.67
C ASP A 104 -12.59 -4.99 10.85
N PRO A 105 -11.68 -4.50 11.71
CA PRO A 105 -11.17 -5.27 12.85
C PRO A 105 -12.24 -5.71 13.86
N SER A 106 -13.42 -5.06 13.86
CA SER A 106 -14.55 -5.42 14.72
C SER A 106 -15.51 -6.40 14.05
N GLY A 107 -15.43 -6.54 12.72
CA GLY A 107 -16.26 -7.43 11.92
C GLY A 107 -15.72 -8.86 11.84
N LYS A 108 -16.40 -9.73 11.09
CA LYS A 108 -15.86 -11.06 10.76
C LYS A 108 -14.80 -10.96 9.64
N PRO A 109 -13.85 -11.91 9.54
CA PRO A 109 -12.93 -11.99 8.41
C PRO A 109 -13.68 -12.06 7.07
N ASP A 110 -13.26 -11.25 6.10
CA ASP A 110 -13.80 -11.23 4.75
C ASP A 110 -12.69 -10.84 3.77
N MET A 111 -12.05 -11.85 3.19
CA MET A 111 -10.88 -11.67 2.32
C MET A 111 -11.22 -10.97 1.00
N MET A 112 -12.45 -11.10 0.48
CA MET A 112 -12.83 -10.37 -0.73
C MET A 112 -12.94 -8.87 -0.46
N LYS A 113 -13.60 -8.49 0.64
CA LYS A 113 -13.64 -7.08 1.06
C LYS A 113 -12.24 -6.57 1.36
N GLY A 114 -11.39 -7.40 1.95
CA GLY A 114 -9.98 -7.07 2.18
C GLY A 114 -9.21 -6.80 0.90
N LEU A 115 -9.34 -7.65 -0.14
CA LEU A 115 -8.71 -7.44 -1.45
C LEU A 115 -9.13 -6.11 -2.10
N ILE A 116 -10.42 -5.78 -2.02
CA ILE A 116 -10.97 -4.52 -2.51
C ILE A 116 -10.37 -3.35 -1.71
N ALA A 117 -10.47 -3.39 -0.38
CA ALA A 117 -10.00 -2.33 0.50
C ALA A 117 -8.51 -2.03 0.32
N ILE A 118 -7.66 -3.06 0.25
CA ILE A 118 -6.22 -2.84 0.06
C ILE A 118 -5.92 -2.24 -1.31
N ARG A 119 -6.66 -2.64 -2.35
CA ARG A 119 -6.46 -2.11 -3.71
C ARG A 119 -6.86 -0.65 -3.78
N GLU A 120 -8.02 -0.30 -3.25
CA GLU A 120 -8.49 1.07 -3.19
C GLU A 120 -7.55 1.95 -2.38
N LEU A 121 -7.10 1.52 -1.21
CA LEU A 121 -6.13 2.25 -0.38
C LEU A 121 -4.82 2.54 -1.14
N HIS A 122 -4.24 1.57 -1.84
CA HIS A 122 -3.01 1.79 -2.59
C HIS A 122 -3.20 2.73 -3.79
N ILE A 123 -4.31 2.59 -4.52
CA ILE A 123 -4.64 3.50 -5.63
C ILE A 123 -4.86 4.92 -5.08
N ARG A 124 -5.57 5.05 -3.96
CA ARG A 124 -5.83 6.33 -3.29
C ARG A 124 -4.54 6.99 -2.82
N ALA A 125 -3.62 6.23 -2.23
CA ALA A 125 -2.31 6.75 -1.83
C ALA A 125 -1.55 7.35 -3.03
N ILE A 126 -1.51 6.64 -4.16
CA ILE A 126 -0.90 7.17 -5.39
C ILE A 126 -1.63 8.43 -5.87
N ARG A 127 -2.96 8.36 -5.97
CA ARG A 127 -3.78 9.44 -6.53
C ARG A 127 -3.68 10.74 -5.74
N GLU A 128 -3.74 10.65 -4.40
CA GLU A 128 -3.80 11.83 -3.54
C GLU A 128 -2.42 12.37 -3.14
N THR A 129 -1.38 11.52 -3.15
CA THR A 129 -0.07 11.90 -2.58
C THR A 129 1.10 11.75 -3.55
N GLY A 130 0.89 11.05 -4.66
CA GLY A 130 1.96 10.73 -5.60
C GLY A 130 2.94 9.67 -5.09
N PHE A 131 2.71 9.05 -3.92
CA PHE A 131 3.55 7.97 -3.41
C PHE A 131 3.12 6.61 -3.93
N THR A 132 4.10 5.81 -4.36
CA THR A 132 4.00 4.35 -4.37
C THR A 132 4.43 3.82 -3.00
N CYS A 133 3.84 2.71 -2.57
CA CYS A 133 3.99 2.22 -1.21
C CYS A 133 4.64 0.83 -1.19
N ALA A 134 5.33 0.54 -0.07
CA ALA A 134 5.89 -0.77 0.26
C ALA A 134 4.95 -1.57 1.16
#